data_AF-A0A6J4PHJ7-F1
#
_entry.id   AF-A0A6J4PHJ7-F1
#
_cell.length_a   1.000
_cell.length_b   1.000
_cell.length_c   1.000
_cell.angle_alpha   90.00
_cell.angle_beta   90.00
_cell.angle_gamma   90.00
#
_symmetry.space_group_name_H-M   'P 1'
#
loop_
_entity.id
_entity.type
_entity.pdbx_description
1 polymer ?
#
loop_
_entity_poly.entity_id
_entity_poly.type
_entity_poly.pdbx_seq_one_letter_code
_entity_poly.pdbx_strand_id
1 'polypeptide(L)'
;AFAEKIIARNQQAIDTGEIQVVEYQMPVNGELYDFEARIVFCTEDEIIAIVRDITQRKRSESLLHRQAVAMAQASEGIAILNAAGEVIYCNAARLKIYGYDSLEEILGKSWKIFYEGAELQRFEQEVLSALVQKGSYSTEAVGCRRDRSKVPIEVSLTMLPDGEIICIVRDISERKQTEAALRESQRFTQQIAGASPNILYVYDLIEQRTIYANASIYHILGYTVEEIQGIGPWMKPTLMHPEDSIKIPDYLQQVETGREGEIFEIEYRIRHKDGSWRWIVSRDTVFAKTADGKLKQILGTGTDITESKQAEDEIKLLLAATQAISQSADFHSALPEILRLLCNAIGWNFAEAWIPTANGTFLEHSETW
;
A
#
# COMPACT_ATOMS: atom_id res chain seq x y z
N ALA A 1 -28.61 24.47 -50.73
CA ALA A 1 -27.55 23.47 -50.51
C ALA A 1 -27.62 22.28 -51.49
N PHE A 2 -28.54 21.31 -51.32
CA PHE A 2 -28.61 20.13 -52.21
C PHE A 2 -28.96 20.48 -53.67
N ALA A 3 -30.06 21.20 -53.88
CA ALA A 3 -30.52 21.59 -55.22
C ALA A 3 -29.47 22.44 -55.97
N GLU A 4 -28.82 23.39 -55.29
CA GLU A 4 -27.74 24.21 -55.86
C GLU A 4 -26.53 23.37 -56.31
N LYS A 5 -26.15 22.35 -55.52
CA LYS A 5 -25.04 21.46 -55.85
C LYS A 5 -25.31 20.61 -57.09
N ILE A 6 -26.55 20.13 -57.25
CA ILE A 6 -26.97 19.37 -58.44
C ILE A 6 -27.09 20.28 -59.66
N ILE A 7 -27.71 21.46 -59.52
CA ILE A 7 -27.84 22.43 -60.62
C ILE A 7 -26.47 22.87 -61.15
N ALA A 8 -25.51 23.15 -60.26
CA ALA A 8 -24.15 23.51 -60.66
C ALA A 8 -23.45 22.37 -61.44
N ARG A 9 -23.66 21.12 -61.03
CA ARG A 9 -23.09 19.94 -61.72
C ARG A 9 -23.79 19.63 -63.04
N ASN A 10 -25.09 19.88 -63.13
CA ASN A 10 -25.83 19.80 -64.38
C ASN A 10 -25.30 20.82 -65.40
N GLN A 11 -25.15 22.09 -64.99
CA GLN A 11 -24.62 23.14 -65.87
C GLN A 11 -23.19 22.80 -66.33
N GLN A 12 -22.34 22.33 -65.40
CA GLN A 12 -20.99 21.91 -65.74
C GLN A 12 -20.96 20.75 -66.74
N ALA A 13 -21.89 19.79 -66.64
CA ALA A 13 -22.00 18.69 -67.61
C ALA A 13 -22.39 19.21 -69.00
N ILE A 14 -23.30 20.19 -69.09
CA ILE A 14 -23.69 20.84 -70.35
C ILE A 14 -22.51 21.60 -70.94
N ASP A 15 -21.84 22.45 -70.14
CA ASP A 15 -20.79 23.35 -70.63
C ASP A 15 -19.54 22.61 -71.11
N THR A 16 -19.21 21.48 -70.47
CA THR A 16 -17.97 20.74 -70.74
C THR A 16 -18.17 19.49 -71.60
N GLY A 17 -19.40 18.96 -71.66
CA GLY A 17 -19.68 17.65 -72.26
C GLY A 17 -19.10 16.47 -71.48
N GLU A 18 -18.43 16.70 -70.34
CA GLU A 18 -17.82 15.65 -69.51
C GLU A 18 -18.79 15.13 -68.45
N ILE A 19 -18.64 13.85 -68.11
CA ILE A 19 -19.43 13.20 -67.05
C ILE A 19 -19.13 13.85 -65.71
N GLN A 20 -20.17 14.35 -65.05
CA GLN A 20 -20.06 14.91 -63.70
C GLN A 20 -20.51 13.88 -62.66
N VAL A 21 -19.71 13.70 -61.61
CA VAL A 21 -20.03 12.82 -60.48
C VAL A 21 -20.28 13.67 -59.25
N VAL A 22 -21.40 13.43 -58.57
CA VAL A 22 -21.78 14.16 -57.36
C VAL A 22 -22.36 13.23 -56.31
N GLU A 23 -21.83 13.32 -55.10
CA GLU A 23 -22.37 12.64 -53.92
C GLU A 23 -23.22 13.60 -53.09
N TYR A 24 -24.37 13.13 -52.62
CA TYR A 24 -25.29 13.90 -51.79
C TYR A 24 -26.11 13.01 -50.87
N GLN A 25 -26.69 13.63 -49.84
CA GLN A 25 -27.61 12.97 -48.91
C GLN A 25 -29.05 13.41 -49.19
N MET A 26 -29.97 12.47 -49.21
CA MET A 26 -31.39 12.74 -49.38
C MET A 26 -32.22 11.90 -48.42
N PRO A 27 -33.20 12.50 -47.71
CA PRO A 27 -34.13 11.74 -46.91
C PRO A 27 -35.09 10.97 -47.81
N VAL A 28 -35.18 9.66 -47.63
CA VAL A 28 -36.14 8.77 -48.30
C VAL A 28 -36.97 8.11 -47.19
N ASN A 29 -38.27 8.36 -47.16
CA ASN A 29 -39.20 7.84 -46.13
C ASN A 29 -38.77 8.14 -44.69
N GLY A 30 -38.12 9.28 -44.44
CA GLY A 30 -37.70 9.72 -43.11
C GLY A 30 -36.31 9.24 -42.68
N GLU A 31 -35.65 8.38 -43.47
CA GLU A 31 -34.28 7.94 -43.25
C GLU A 31 -33.31 8.62 -44.22
N LEU A 32 -32.09 8.91 -43.78
CA LEU A 32 -31.08 9.57 -44.60
C LEU A 32 -30.26 8.54 -45.39
N TYR A 33 -30.23 8.71 -46.72
CA TYR A 33 -29.45 7.87 -47.64
C TYR A 33 -28.39 8.72 -48.36
N ASP A 34 -27.23 8.11 -48.62
CA ASP A 34 -26.16 8.68 -49.44
C ASP A 34 -26.29 8.16 -50.88
N PHE A 35 -26.31 9.07 -51.85
CA PHE A 35 -26.39 8.76 -53.28
C PHE A 35 -25.19 9.31 -54.05
N GLU A 36 -24.72 8.56 -55.04
CA GLU A 36 -23.80 9.00 -56.10
C GLU A 36 -24.62 9.17 -57.37
N ALA A 37 -24.71 10.39 -57.91
CA ALA A 37 -25.25 10.63 -59.24
C ALA A 37 -24.14 10.85 -60.25
N ARG A 38 -24.24 10.17 -61.40
CA ARG A 38 -23.42 10.40 -62.59
C ARG A 38 -24.27 11.06 -63.64
N ILE A 39 -23.87 12.26 -64.02
CA ILE A 39 -24.64 13.20 -64.81
C ILE A 39 -23.95 13.30 -66.17
N VAL A 40 -24.68 12.98 -67.23
CA VAL A 40 -24.18 12.89 -68.61
C VAL A 40 -25.01 13.80 -69.49
N PHE A 41 -24.34 14.66 -70.26
CA PHE A 41 -24.96 15.47 -71.30
C PHE A 41 -25.24 14.62 -72.55
N CYS A 42 -26.44 14.73 -73.12
CA CYS A 42 -26.84 13.95 -74.30
C CYS A 42 -27.07 14.79 -75.55
N THR A 43 -27.91 15.83 -75.48
CA THR A 43 -28.30 16.70 -76.61
C THR A 43 -28.67 18.09 -76.10
N GLU A 44 -28.89 19.06 -77.02
CA GLU A 44 -28.96 20.52 -76.80
C GLU A 44 -29.64 21.02 -75.51
N ASP A 45 -30.57 20.28 -74.90
CA ASP A 45 -31.18 20.61 -73.58
C ASP A 45 -31.41 19.39 -72.64
N GLU A 46 -30.83 18.23 -72.91
CA GLU A 46 -31.10 16.99 -72.16
C GLU A 46 -29.88 16.46 -71.38
N ILE A 47 -30.12 16.11 -70.11
CA ILE A 47 -29.15 15.48 -69.23
C ILE A 47 -29.75 14.18 -68.69
N ILE A 48 -28.94 13.11 -68.68
CA ILE A 48 -29.27 11.86 -68.01
C ILE A 48 -28.46 11.75 -66.72
N ALA A 49 -29.15 11.51 -65.60
CA ALA A 49 -28.51 11.21 -64.32
C ALA A 49 -28.75 9.75 -63.92
N ILE A 50 -27.68 9.00 -63.71
CA ILE A 50 -27.73 7.66 -63.13
C ILE A 50 -27.41 7.79 -61.64
N VAL A 51 -28.36 7.43 -60.79
CA VAL A 51 -28.23 7.54 -59.33
C VAL A 51 -28.01 6.17 -58.72
N ARG A 52 -26.99 6.04 -57.87
CA ARG A 52 -26.65 4.83 -57.13
C ARG A 52 -26.66 5.10 -55.63
N ASP A 53 -27.30 4.23 -54.86
CA ASP A 53 -27.20 4.23 -53.40
C ASP A 53 -25.78 3.79 -52.99
N ILE A 54 -25.09 4.64 -52.22
CA ILE A 54 -23.75 4.42 -51.67
C ILE A 54 -23.74 4.44 -50.14
N THR A 55 -24.90 4.41 -49.49
CA THR A 55 -25.07 4.48 -48.03
C THR A 55 -24.27 3.40 -47.33
N GLN A 56 -24.32 2.16 -47.82
CA GLN A 56 -23.55 1.05 -47.24
C GLN A 56 -22.05 1.28 -47.36
N ARG A 57 -21.57 1.78 -48.51
CA ARG A 57 -20.16 2.11 -48.75
C ARG A 57 -19.68 3.19 -47.76
N LYS A 58 -20.43 4.28 -47.64
CA LYS A 58 -20.14 5.39 -46.71
C LYS A 58 -20.15 4.94 -45.25
N ARG A 59 -21.11 4.10 -44.85
CA ARG A 59 -21.17 3.55 -43.49
C ARG A 59 -19.96 2.65 -43.19
N SER A 60 -19.55 1.79 -44.12
CA SER A 60 -18.34 0.96 -43.96
C SER A 60 -17.06 1.79 -43.90
N GLU A 61 -16.89 2.78 -44.78
CA GLU A 61 -15.75 3.70 -44.75
C GLU A 61 -15.69 4.49 -43.43
N SER A 62 -16.83 5.01 -42.97
CA SER A 62 -16.93 5.74 -41.69
C SER A 62 -16.63 4.86 -40.48
N LEU A 63 -17.11 3.60 -40.48
CA LEU A 63 -16.81 2.65 -39.41
C LEU A 63 -15.32 2.33 -39.33
N LEU A 64 -14.68 2.03 -40.47
CA LEU A 64 -13.24 1.77 -40.55
C LEU A 64 -12.43 2.99 -40.11
N HIS A 65 -12.82 4.19 -40.56
CA HIS A 65 -12.20 5.44 -40.14
C HIS A 65 -12.31 5.63 -38.62
N ARG A 66 -13.51 5.39 -38.05
CA ARG A 66 -13.74 5.50 -36.60
C ARG A 66 -12.91 4.49 -35.80
N GLN A 67 -12.78 3.26 -36.28
CA GLN A 67 -11.93 2.23 -35.66
C GLN A 67 -10.45 2.63 -35.73
N ALA A 68 -9.97 3.10 -36.88
CA ALA A 68 -8.59 3.57 -37.05
C ALA A 68 -8.25 4.75 -36.12
N VAL A 69 -9.16 5.71 -35.98
CA VAL A 69 -9.00 6.83 -35.05
C VAL A 69 -8.97 6.35 -33.60
N ALA A 70 -9.86 5.42 -33.22
CA ALA A 70 -9.87 4.86 -31.87
C ALA A 70 -8.56 4.15 -31.52
N MET A 71 -8.00 3.37 -32.44
CA MET A 71 -6.69 2.71 -32.24
C MET A 71 -5.54 3.71 -32.16
N ALA A 72 -5.56 4.75 -33.00
CA ALA A 72 -4.53 5.78 -33.04
C ALA A 72 -4.50 6.64 -31.76
N GLN A 73 -5.67 6.88 -31.14
CA GLN A 73 -5.82 7.69 -29.92
C GLN A 73 -5.83 6.87 -28.63
N ALA A 74 -5.74 5.54 -28.71
CA ALA A 74 -5.67 4.70 -27.51
C ALA A 74 -4.48 5.10 -26.64
N SER A 75 -4.71 5.19 -25.33
CA SER A 75 -3.66 5.50 -24.35
C SER A 75 -2.61 4.39 -24.24
N GLU A 76 -3.00 3.16 -24.56
CA GLU A 76 -2.11 2.01 -24.59
C GLU A 76 -1.36 1.96 -25.92
N GLY A 77 -0.13 1.47 -25.87
CA GLY A 77 0.69 1.33 -27.05
C GLY A 77 0.27 0.12 -27.89
N ILE A 78 -0.28 0.37 -29.07
CA ILE A 78 -0.74 -0.68 -29.99
C ILE A 78 0.26 -0.82 -31.13
N ALA A 79 0.64 -2.06 -31.46
CA ALA A 79 1.28 -2.41 -32.72
C ALA A 79 0.62 -3.64 -33.34
N ILE A 80 0.72 -3.75 -34.66
CA ILE A 80 0.42 -4.97 -35.41
C ILE A 80 1.72 -5.43 -36.06
N LEU A 81 2.01 -6.72 -35.91
CA LEU A 81 3.13 -7.40 -36.52
C LEU A 81 2.64 -8.35 -37.61
N ASN A 82 3.38 -8.47 -38.71
CA ASN A 82 3.13 -9.53 -39.69
C ASN A 82 3.57 -10.90 -39.16
N ALA A 83 3.32 -11.97 -39.94
CA ALA A 83 3.71 -13.34 -39.57
C ALA A 83 5.23 -13.55 -39.41
N ALA A 84 6.08 -12.66 -39.96
CA ALA A 84 7.52 -12.66 -39.74
C ALA A 84 7.94 -11.91 -38.46
N GLY A 85 6.99 -11.30 -37.74
CA GLY A 85 7.23 -10.51 -36.55
C GLY A 85 7.73 -9.09 -36.81
N GLU A 86 7.47 -8.54 -38.00
CA GLU A 86 7.85 -7.18 -38.37
C GLU A 86 6.70 -6.21 -38.14
N VAL A 87 7.00 -5.00 -37.67
CA VAL A 87 5.99 -3.98 -37.37
C VAL A 87 5.38 -3.43 -38.66
N ILE A 88 4.06 -3.60 -38.83
CA ILE A 88 3.29 -3.05 -39.96
C ILE A 88 2.36 -1.90 -39.54
N TYR A 89 2.07 -1.79 -38.25
CA TYR A 89 1.32 -0.68 -37.67
C TYR A 89 1.82 -0.40 -36.25
N CYS A 90 1.85 0.87 -35.86
CA CYS A 90 2.12 1.28 -34.48
C CYS A 90 1.45 2.64 -34.21
N ASN A 91 0.75 2.76 -33.07
CA ASN A 91 0.10 4.01 -32.68
C ASN A 91 1.08 4.98 -31.97
N ALA A 92 0.64 6.22 -31.76
CA ALA A 92 1.46 7.26 -31.14
C ALA A 92 1.84 6.95 -29.68
N ALA A 93 0.95 6.30 -28.93
CA ALA A 93 1.23 5.92 -27.54
C ALA A 93 2.42 4.95 -27.44
N ARG A 94 2.52 3.97 -28.35
CA ARG A 94 3.63 3.01 -28.36
C ARG A 94 4.95 3.66 -28.75
N LEU A 95 4.94 4.57 -29.74
CA LEU A 95 6.12 5.37 -30.10
C LEU A 95 6.66 6.10 -28.87
N LYS A 96 5.77 6.74 -28.10
CA LYS A 96 6.13 7.44 -26.86
C LYS A 96 6.70 6.50 -25.79
N ILE A 97 6.12 5.32 -25.57
CA ILE A 97 6.60 4.34 -24.58
C ILE A 97 8.06 3.91 -24.88
N TYR A 98 8.36 3.68 -26.16
CA TYR A 98 9.67 3.19 -26.60
C TYR A 98 10.65 4.30 -27.03
N GLY A 99 10.23 5.57 -27.03
CA GLY A 99 11.09 6.71 -27.34
C GLY A 99 11.45 6.85 -28.82
N TYR A 100 10.52 6.52 -29.73
CA TYR A 100 10.66 6.74 -31.17
C TYR A 100 9.86 7.97 -31.61
N ASP A 101 10.42 8.74 -32.55
CA ASP A 101 9.81 9.99 -33.01
C ASP A 101 8.76 9.77 -34.11
N SER A 102 8.94 8.73 -34.94
CA SER A 102 8.04 8.43 -36.05
C SER A 102 7.84 6.93 -36.26
N LEU A 103 6.72 6.59 -36.89
CA LEU A 103 6.41 5.22 -37.31
C LEU A 103 7.40 4.70 -38.35
N GLU A 104 7.92 5.57 -39.22
CA GLU A 104 8.90 5.24 -40.27
C GLU A 104 10.19 4.64 -39.71
N GLU A 105 10.58 5.01 -38.48
CA GLU A 105 11.76 4.43 -37.83
C GLU A 105 11.55 2.97 -37.40
N ILE A 106 10.31 2.50 -37.29
CA ILE A 106 9.97 1.18 -36.75
C ILE A 106 9.37 0.27 -37.82
N LEU A 107 8.69 0.81 -38.83
CA LEU A 107 8.07 0.01 -39.89
C LEU A 107 9.05 -0.98 -40.52
N GLY A 108 8.61 -2.23 -40.65
CA GLY A 108 9.41 -3.34 -41.18
C GLY A 108 10.50 -3.85 -40.24
N LYS A 109 10.73 -3.23 -39.08
CA LYS A 109 11.68 -3.76 -38.09
C LYS A 109 11.05 -4.90 -37.29
N SER A 110 11.90 -5.85 -36.90
CA SER A 110 11.51 -6.97 -36.04
C SER A 110 11.16 -6.49 -34.62
N TRP A 111 10.16 -7.09 -33.99
CA TRP A 111 9.80 -6.86 -32.58
C TRP A 111 10.96 -7.04 -31.60
N LYS A 112 12.03 -7.76 -31.99
CA LYS A 112 13.23 -7.98 -31.19
C LYS A 112 13.92 -6.69 -30.77
N ILE A 113 13.74 -5.59 -31.49
CA ILE A 113 14.32 -4.28 -31.11
C ILE A 113 13.79 -3.76 -29.77
N PHE A 114 12.65 -4.27 -29.29
CA PHE A 114 12.01 -3.82 -28.06
C PHE A 114 12.45 -4.61 -26.82
N TYR A 115 13.31 -5.62 -26.96
CA TYR A 115 13.73 -6.49 -25.87
C TYR A 115 15.21 -6.85 -25.99
N GLU A 116 15.87 -7.05 -24.85
CA GLU A 116 17.30 -7.41 -24.80
C GLU A 116 17.58 -8.49 -23.76
N GLY A 117 18.71 -9.18 -23.92
CA GLY A 117 19.23 -10.13 -22.93
C GLY A 117 18.26 -11.25 -22.58
N ALA A 118 18.06 -11.48 -21.29
CA ALA A 118 17.20 -12.54 -20.77
C ALA A 118 15.73 -12.38 -21.18
N GLU A 119 15.24 -11.14 -21.31
CA GLU A 119 13.84 -10.90 -21.73
C GLU A 119 13.63 -11.29 -23.19
N LEU A 120 14.58 -10.99 -24.09
CA LEU A 120 14.48 -11.43 -25.48
C LEU A 120 14.41 -12.96 -25.58
N GLN A 121 15.27 -13.67 -24.83
CA GLN A 121 15.29 -15.14 -24.80
C GLN A 121 13.97 -15.71 -24.24
N ARG A 122 13.45 -15.12 -23.17
CA ARG A 122 12.16 -15.49 -22.57
C ARG A 122 11.02 -15.31 -23.56
N PHE A 123 11.03 -14.23 -24.35
CA PHE A 123 10.02 -14.03 -25.39
C PHE A 123 10.09 -15.11 -26.47
N GLU A 124 11.29 -15.43 -26.95
CA GLU A 124 11.49 -16.45 -27.99
C GLU A 124 11.09 -17.85 -27.52
N GLN A 125 11.43 -18.22 -26.28
CA GLN A 125 11.24 -19.58 -25.77
C GLN A 125 9.86 -19.81 -25.15
N GLU A 126 9.37 -18.85 -24.37
CA GLU A 126 8.16 -19.04 -23.56
C GLU A 126 6.96 -18.31 -24.15
N VAL A 127 7.10 -17.00 -24.40
CA VAL A 127 5.98 -16.13 -24.79
C VAL A 127 5.44 -16.50 -26.16
N LEU A 128 6.32 -16.61 -27.17
CA LEU A 128 5.88 -16.96 -28.53
C LEU A 128 5.29 -18.36 -28.61
N SER A 129 5.88 -19.32 -27.91
CA SER A 129 5.37 -20.69 -27.86
C SER A 129 3.99 -20.76 -27.20
N ALA A 130 3.78 -20.02 -26.09
CA ALA A 130 2.48 -19.93 -25.44
C ALA A 130 1.45 -19.18 -26.30
N LEU A 131 1.85 -18.13 -27.01
CA LEU A 131 1.00 -17.39 -27.95
C LEU A 131 0.50 -18.29 -29.09
N VAL A 132 1.39 -19.08 -29.70
CA VAL A 132 1.01 -20.03 -30.77
C VAL A 132 0.05 -21.10 -30.27
N GLN A 133 0.24 -21.60 -29.04
CA GLN A 133 -0.63 -22.63 -28.47
C GLN A 133 -2.01 -22.13 -28.05
N LYS A 134 -2.09 -20.91 -27.50
CA LYS A 134 -3.31 -20.39 -26.86
C LYS A 134 -4.03 -19.30 -27.66
N GLY A 135 -3.39 -18.74 -28.68
CA GLY A 135 -3.89 -17.60 -29.46
C GLY A 135 -3.75 -16.24 -28.76
N SER A 136 -3.56 -16.21 -27.43
CA SER A 136 -3.27 -14.99 -26.68
C SER A 136 -2.34 -15.25 -25.49
N TYR A 137 -1.58 -14.22 -25.11
CA TYR A 137 -0.66 -14.27 -23.97
C TYR A 137 -0.47 -12.87 -23.37
N SER A 138 -0.46 -12.77 -22.03
CA SER A 138 -0.23 -11.51 -21.33
C SER A 138 0.80 -11.69 -20.23
N THR A 139 1.73 -10.74 -20.09
CA THR A 139 2.78 -10.79 -19.07
C THR A 139 3.41 -9.42 -18.78
N GLU A 140 4.04 -9.29 -17.60
CA GLU A 140 4.98 -8.21 -17.35
C GLU A 140 6.34 -8.52 -18.00
N ALA A 141 6.94 -7.48 -18.57
CA ALA A 141 8.22 -7.53 -19.26
C ALA A 141 9.03 -6.25 -19.03
N VAL A 142 10.29 -6.27 -19.45
CA VAL A 142 11.13 -5.08 -19.49
C VAL A 142 11.44 -4.74 -20.94
N GLY A 143 10.80 -3.68 -21.44
CA GLY A 143 11.05 -3.14 -22.76
C GLY A 143 12.35 -2.35 -22.80
N CYS A 144 12.99 -2.34 -23.98
CA CYS A 144 14.15 -1.52 -24.30
C CYS A 144 13.72 -0.35 -25.20
N ARG A 145 13.99 0.88 -24.77
CA ARG A 145 13.75 2.09 -25.55
C ARG A 145 14.84 2.30 -26.60
N ARG A 146 14.60 3.22 -27.55
CA ARG A 146 15.57 3.61 -28.59
C ARG A 146 16.94 4.02 -28.03
N ASP A 147 16.96 4.68 -26.88
CA ASP A 147 18.17 5.13 -26.16
C ASP A 147 18.81 4.04 -25.28
N ARG A 148 18.30 2.81 -25.34
CA ARG A 148 18.64 1.65 -24.49
C ARG A 148 18.25 1.76 -23.01
N SER A 149 17.49 2.80 -22.63
CA SER A 149 16.88 2.82 -21.31
C SER A 149 15.80 1.74 -21.20
N LYS A 150 15.63 1.21 -19.98
CA LYS A 150 14.68 0.13 -19.71
C LYS A 150 13.37 0.71 -19.21
N VAL A 151 12.26 0.18 -19.71
CA VAL A 151 10.91 0.54 -19.28
C VAL A 151 10.17 -0.71 -18.84
N PRO A 152 9.66 -0.78 -17.60
CA PRO A 152 8.79 -1.88 -17.21
C PRO A 152 7.45 -1.72 -17.94
N ILE A 153 7.02 -2.80 -18.60
CA ILE A 153 5.79 -2.83 -19.38
C ILE A 153 4.94 -4.03 -18.99
N GLU A 154 3.65 -3.89 -19.18
CA GLU A 154 2.72 -5.00 -19.30
C GLU A 154 2.42 -5.17 -20.79
N VAL A 155 2.61 -6.38 -21.32
CA VAL A 155 2.39 -6.68 -22.73
C VAL A 155 1.31 -7.73 -22.87
N SER A 156 0.39 -7.50 -23.79
CA SER A 156 -0.63 -8.45 -24.22
C SER A 156 -0.50 -8.70 -25.71
N LEU A 157 -0.42 -9.96 -26.09
CA LEU A 157 -0.27 -10.43 -27.46
C LEU A 157 -1.50 -11.25 -27.85
N THR A 158 -2.03 -11.00 -29.03
CA THR A 158 -3.12 -11.78 -29.63
C THR A 158 -2.74 -12.12 -31.06
N MET A 159 -2.77 -13.40 -31.41
CA MET A 159 -2.51 -13.90 -32.76
C MET A 159 -3.83 -13.95 -33.55
N LEU A 160 -3.80 -13.40 -34.76
CA LEU A 160 -4.90 -13.41 -35.71
C LEU A 160 -4.84 -14.66 -36.63
N PRO A 161 -5.96 -15.06 -37.26
CA PRO A 161 -5.99 -16.26 -38.10
C PRO A 161 -5.06 -16.25 -39.32
N ASP A 162 -4.68 -15.08 -39.80
CA ASP A 162 -3.74 -14.85 -40.91
C ASP A 162 -2.26 -14.86 -40.46
N GLY A 163 -2.01 -15.04 -39.17
CA GLY A 163 -0.67 -15.05 -38.57
C GLY A 163 -0.17 -13.68 -38.13
N GLU A 164 -0.94 -12.60 -38.31
CA GLU A 164 -0.61 -11.31 -37.72
C GLU A 164 -0.73 -11.34 -36.20
N ILE A 165 0.04 -10.47 -35.52
CA ILE A 165 0.04 -10.38 -34.06
C ILE A 165 -0.31 -8.95 -33.66
N ILE A 166 -1.39 -8.80 -32.91
CA ILE A 166 -1.72 -7.56 -32.21
C ILE A 166 -0.95 -7.55 -30.89
N CYS A 167 -0.17 -6.50 -30.67
CA CYS A 167 0.57 -6.28 -29.45
C CYS A 167 0.10 -4.99 -28.78
N ILE A 168 -0.41 -5.12 -27.56
CA ILE A 168 -0.80 -4.02 -26.70
C ILE A 168 0.23 -3.92 -25.58
N VAL A 169 0.79 -2.74 -25.37
CA VAL A 169 1.78 -2.48 -24.32
C VAL A 169 1.32 -1.32 -23.44
N ARG A 170 1.49 -1.49 -22.14
CA ARG A 170 1.23 -0.46 -21.14
C ARG A 170 2.50 -0.20 -20.34
N ASP A 171 2.89 1.07 -20.22
CA ASP A 171 3.96 1.47 -19.31
C ASP A 171 3.45 1.34 -17.86
N ILE A 172 4.14 0.54 -17.05
CA ILE A 172 3.80 0.30 -15.64
C ILE A 172 4.83 0.91 -14.68
N SER A 173 5.63 1.88 -15.16
CA SER A 173 6.65 2.58 -14.36
C SER A 173 6.04 3.27 -13.15
N GLU A 174 4.95 4.01 -13.33
CA GLU A 174 4.26 4.72 -12.23
C GLU A 174 3.71 3.74 -11.19
N ARG A 175 3.11 2.63 -11.63
CA ARG A 175 2.63 1.55 -10.75
C ARG A 175 3.79 0.99 -9.91
N LYS A 176 4.90 0.62 -10.56
CA LYS A 176 6.06 0.04 -9.87
C LYS A 176 6.76 1.03 -8.95
N GLN A 177 6.85 2.31 -9.32
CA GLN A 177 7.42 3.35 -8.46
C GLN A 177 6.56 3.57 -7.22
N THR A 178 5.23 3.61 -7.37
CA THR A 178 4.29 3.76 -6.25
C THR A 178 4.36 2.55 -5.32
N GLU A 179 4.39 1.34 -5.87
CA GLU A 179 4.53 0.11 -5.08
C GLU A 179 5.89 0.04 -4.35
N ALA A 180 6.97 0.44 -5.01
CA ALA A 180 8.30 0.49 -4.41
C ALA A 180 8.37 1.52 -3.27
N ALA A 181 7.87 2.73 -3.49
CA ALA A 181 7.82 3.78 -2.48
C ALA A 181 6.94 3.38 -1.28
N LEU A 182 5.81 2.72 -1.52
CA LEU A 182 4.96 2.19 -0.46
C LEU A 182 5.71 1.12 0.36
N ARG A 183 6.36 0.16 -0.32
CA ARG A 183 7.15 -0.88 0.35
C ARG A 183 8.31 -0.30 1.15
N GLU A 184 8.99 0.70 0.61
CA GLU A 184 10.08 1.40 1.30
C GLU A 184 9.58 2.15 2.53
N SER A 185 8.48 2.90 2.42
CA SER A 185 7.83 3.59 3.54
C SER A 185 7.36 2.63 4.64
N GLN A 186 6.76 1.50 4.25
CA GLN A 186 6.38 0.43 5.18
C GLN A 186 7.59 -0.15 5.90
N ARG A 187 8.66 -0.47 5.17
CA ARG A 187 9.90 -1.01 5.74
C ARG A 187 10.55 0.01 6.69
N PHE A 188 10.61 1.27 6.30
CA PHE A 188 11.15 2.35 7.12
C PHE A 188 10.38 2.49 8.44
N THR A 189 9.04 2.51 8.38
CA THR A 189 8.17 2.57 9.56
C THR A 189 8.36 1.36 10.48
N GLN A 190 8.45 0.16 9.91
CA GLN A 190 8.72 -1.07 10.68
C GLN A 190 10.09 -1.04 11.35
N GLN A 191 11.12 -0.52 10.67
CA GLN A 191 12.47 -0.39 11.24
C GLN A 191 12.50 0.62 12.40
N ILE A 192 11.85 1.78 12.26
CA ILE A 192 11.73 2.75 13.35
C ILE A 192 11.06 2.11 14.56
N ALA A 193 9.91 1.47 14.34
CA ALA A 193 9.16 0.87 15.43
C ALA A 193 9.92 -0.29 16.08
N GLY A 194 10.63 -1.10 15.29
CA GLY A 194 11.43 -2.23 15.79
C GLY A 194 12.71 -1.82 16.52
N ALA A 195 13.27 -0.64 16.22
CA ALA A 195 14.45 -0.10 16.90
C ALA A 195 14.11 0.62 18.22
N SER A 196 12.84 0.89 18.49
CA SER A 196 12.40 1.54 19.73
C SER A 196 12.67 0.62 20.94
N PRO A 197 13.38 1.10 21.98
CA PRO A 197 13.55 0.32 23.21
C PRO A 197 12.24 0.17 23.99
N ASN A 198 11.26 1.03 23.75
CA ASN A 198 9.96 1.00 24.39
C ASN A 198 8.95 0.18 23.59
N ILE A 199 7.96 -0.37 24.28
CA ILE A 199 6.78 -0.98 23.67
C ILE A 199 6.01 0.13 22.97
N LEU A 200 5.84 0.05 21.65
CA LEU A 200 4.91 0.89 20.90
C LEU A 200 3.66 0.08 20.65
N TYR A 201 2.48 0.61 20.94
CA TYR A 201 1.24 -0.11 20.70
C TYR A 201 0.09 0.80 20.27
N VAL A 202 -0.86 0.20 19.57
CA VAL A 202 -2.19 0.77 19.34
C VAL A 202 -3.19 -0.19 19.97
N TYR A 203 -4.00 0.32 20.90
CA TYR A 203 -5.02 -0.46 21.58
C TYR A 203 -6.41 0.06 21.25
N ASP A 204 -7.32 -0.84 20.87
CA ASP A 204 -8.72 -0.54 20.64
C ASP A 204 -9.51 -0.77 21.94
N LEU A 205 -10.09 0.30 22.47
CA LEU A 205 -10.82 0.29 23.74
C LEU A 205 -12.24 -0.26 23.60
N ILE A 206 -12.80 -0.27 22.39
CA ILE A 206 -14.15 -0.80 22.12
C ILE A 206 -14.08 -2.31 21.94
N GLU A 207 -13.18 -2.77 21.06
CA GLU A 207 -12.96 -4.19 20.79
C GLU A 207 -12.09 -4.86 21.87
N GLN A 208 -11.49 -4.05 22.76
CA GLN A 208 -10.61 -4.47 23.86
C GLN A 208 -9.47 -5.38 23.39
N ARG A 209 -8.77 -4.95 22.34
CA ARG A 209 -7.64 -5.70 21.76
C ARG A 209 -6.51 -4.80 21.30
N THR A 210 -5.30 -5.35 21.33
CA THR A 210 -4.11 -4.72 20.76
C THR A 210 -4.16 -4.83 19.24
N ILE A 211 -4.26 -3.70 18.53
CA ILE A 211 -4.26 -3.64 17.06
C ILE A 211 -2.85 -3.78 16.51
N TYR A 212 -1.89 -3.20 17.21
CA TYR A 212 -0.48 -3.21 16.85
C TYR A 212 0.36 -3.22 18.11
N ALA A 213 1.46 -3.97 18.11
CA ALA A 213 2.58 -3.70 18.98
C ALA A 213 3.90 -3.98 18.25
N ASN A 214 4.96 -3.22 18.58
CA ASN A 214 6.29 -3.51 18.06
C ASN A 214 6.94 -4.72 18.75
N ALA A 215 8.10 -5.15 18.27
CA ALA A 215 8.83 -6.30 18.78
C ALA A 215 9.22 -6.17 20.27
N SER A 216 9.33 -4.95 20.79
CA SER A 216 9.72 -4.68 22.17
C SER A 216 8.74 -5.24 23.20
N ILE A 217 7.49 -5.49 22.82
CA ILE A 217 6.53 -6.20 23.69
C ILE A 217 7.01 -7.59 24.09
N TYR A 218 7.65 -8.30 23.14
CA TYR A 218 8.21 -9.62 23.40
C TYR A 218 9.48 -9.52 24.25
N HIS A 219 10.34 -8.54 23.98
CA HIS A 219 11.58 -8.36 24.74
C HIS A 219 11.33 -7.92 26.19
N ILE A 220 10.30 -7.10 26.44
CA ILE A 220 9.99 -6.56 27.77
C ILE A 220 9.05 -7.47 28.56
N LEU A 221 8.03 -8.05 27.92
CA LEU A 221 6.98 -8.84 28.61
C LEU A 221 7.02 -10.34 28.33
N GLY A 222 7.81 -10.78 27.35
CA GLY A 222 7.95 -12.19 26.97
C GLY A 222 6.82 -12.74 26.11
N TYR A 223 5.81 -11.93 25.81
CA TYR A 223 4.63 -12.35 25.04
C TYR A 223 4.70 -11.92 23.58
N THR A 224 4.11 -12.71 22.70
CA THR A 224 3.76 -12.23 21.36
C THR A 224 2.43 -11.46 21.38
N VAL A 225 2.13 -10.72 20.32
CA VAL A 225 0.86 -9.99 20.19
C VAL A 225 -0.32 -10.95 20.21
N GLU A 226 -0.18 -12.11 19.54
CA GLU A 226 -1.19 -13.16 19.48
C GLU A 226 -1.46 -13.77 20.86
N GLU A 227 -0.41 -13.99 21.66
CA GLU A 227 -0.54 -14.50 23.02
C GLU A 227 -1.28 -13.50 23.92
N ILE A 228 -0.92 -12.21 23.86
CA ILE A 228 -1.62 -11.16 24.63
C ILE A 228 -3.08 -11.06 24.21
N GLN A 229 -3.38 -11.09 22.90
CA GLN A 229 -4.74 -11.09 22.40
C GLN A 229 -5.55 -12.30 22.90
N GLY A 230 -4.92 -13.48 23.00
CA GLY A 230 -5.55 -14.69 23.51
C GLY A 230 -5.85 -14.64 25.02
N ILE A 231 -5.06 -13.91 25.81
CA ILE A 231 -5.30 -13.70 27.25
C ILE A 231 -6.47 -12.73 27.46
N GLY A 232 -6.62 -11.76 26.55
CA GLY A 232 -7.71 -10.79 26.53
C GLY A 232 -7.26 -9.38 26.96
N PRO A 233 -8.19 -8.54 27.44
CA PRO A 233 -7.90 -7.15 27.76
C PRO A 233 -6.77 -7.01 28.79
N TRP A 234 -5.82 -6.11 28.53
CA TRP A 234 -4.63 -5.89 29.39
C TRP A 234 -4.98 -5.49 30.83
N MET A 235 -6.12 -4.83 31.03
CA MET A 235 -6.64 -4.43 32.35
C MET A 235 -7.20 -5.59 33.19
N LYS A 236 -7.26 -6.82 32.66
CA LYS A 236 -7.69 -7.96 33.46
C LYS A 236 -6.65 -8.32 34.52
N PRO A 237 -7.07 -8.85 35.69
CA PRO A 237 -6.16 -9.30 36.75
C PRO A 237 -5.14 -10.37 36.34
N THR A 238 -5.38 -11.05 35.20
CA THR A 238 -4.43 -12.02 34.63
C THR A 238 -3.13 -11.36 34.15
N LEU A 239 -3.21 -10.10 33.68
CA LEU A 239 -2.09 -9.33 33.16
C LEU A 239 -1.75 -8.14 34.06
N MET A 240 -2.73 -7.42 34.58
CA MET A 240 -2.51 -6.25 35.42
C MET A 240 -2.54 -6.60 36.91
N HIS A 241 -1.69 -5.93 37.70
CA HIS A 241 -1.73 -6.06 39.15
C HIS A 241 -3.07 -5.54 39.71
N PRO A 242 -3.76 -6.29 40.61
CA PRO A 242 -5.09 -5.93 41.09
C PRO A 242 -5.20 -4.52 41.67
N GLU A 243 -4.20 -4.06 42.41
CA GLU A 243 -4.18 -2.71 43.00
C GLU A 243 -4.11 -1.58 41.95
N ASP A 244 -3.54 -1.85 40.78
CA ASP A 244 -3.38 -0.83 39.74
C ASP A 244 -4.62 -0.75 38.84
N SER A 245 -5.43 -1.82 38.78
CA SER A 245 -6.68 -1.85 38.01
C SER A 245 -7.70 -0.79 38.44
N ILE A 246 -7.63 -0.37 39.70
CA ILE A 246 -8.52 0.65 40.29
C ILE A 246 -8.31 2.02 39.63
N LYS A 247 -7.11 2.30 39.10
CA LYS A 247 -6.74 3.60 38.50
C LYS A 247 -7.22 3.74 37.05
N ILE A 248 -7.54 2.62 36.39
CA ILE A 248 -7.78 2.57 34.94
C ILE A 248 -9.03 3.35 34.50
N PRO A 249 -10.18 3.28 35.19
CA PRO A 249 -11.36 4.04 34.78
C PRO A 249 -11.12 5.56 34.76
N ASP A 250 -10.54 6.10 35.84
CA ASP A 250 -10.24 7.53 35.94
C ASP A 250 -9.21 7.97 34.89
N TYR A 251 -8.21 7.13 34.65
CA TYR A 251 -7.21 7.36 33.61
C TYR A 251 -7.84 7.41 32.20
N LEU A 252 -8.68 6.44 31.85
CA LEU A 252 -9.35 6.42 30.55
C LEU A 252 -10.30 7.62 30.37
N GLN A 253 -10.96 8.06 31.44
CA GLN A 253 -11.78 9.27 31.42
C GLN A 253 -10.95 10.53 31.15
N GLN A 254 -9.74 10.62 31.71
CA GLN A 254 -8.82 11.73 31.42
C GLN A 254 -8.42 11.73 29.93
N VAL A 255 -8.05 10.58 29.37
CA VAL A 255 -7.69 10.47 27.94
C VAL A 255 -8.86 10.83 27.04
N GLU A 256 -10.09 10.41 27.39
CA GLU A 256 -11.28 10.69 26.58
C GLU A 256 -11.63 12.18 26.51
N THR A 257 -11.50 12.87 27.65
CA THR A 257 -11.75 14.31 27.80
C THR A 257 -10.58 15.20 27.37
N GLY A 258 -9.43 14.56 27.08
CA GLY A 258 -8.20 15.19 26.62
C GLY A 258 -8.29 15.92 25.28
N ARG A 259 -7.35 16.83 25.05
CA ARG A 259 -7.17 17.50 23.76
C ARG A 259 -6.40 16.63 22.78
N GLU A 260 -6.59 16.87 21.49
CA GLU A 260 -5.81 16.20 20.46
C GLU A 260 -4.32 16.54 20.59
N GLY A 261 -3.47 15.51 20.58
CA GLY A 261 -2.03 15.64 20.79
C GLY A 261 -1.57 15.76 22.25
N GLU A 262 -2.49 15.76 23.21
CA GLU A 262 -2.15 15.70 24.64
C GLU A 262 -1.65 14.29 25.02
N ILE A 263 -0.63 14.24 25.88
CA ILE A 263 -0.01 13.00 26.34
C ILE A 263 -0.44 12.73 27.78
N PHE A 264 -0.99 11.55 28.02
CA PHE A 264 -1.45 11.07 29.32
C PHE A 264 -0.51 10.00 29.85
N GLU A 265 -0.11 10.11 31.11
CA GLU A 265 0.84 9.20 31.73
C GLU A 265 0.19 8.36 32.84
N ILE A 266 0.51 7.07 32.90
CA ILE A 266 0.13 6.18 34.00
C ILE A 266 1.22 5.16 34.28
N GLU A 267 1.54 4.97 35.56
CA GLU A 267 2.40 3.88 36.03
C GLU A 267 1.56 2.72 36.56
N TYR A 268 1.86 1.50 36.12
CA TYR A 268 1.19 0.29 36.59
C TYR A 268 2.11 -0.93 36.51
N ARG A 269 1.77 -1.97 37.26
CA ARG A 269 2.42 -3.27 37.16
C ARG A 269 1.67 -4.18 36.19
N ILE A 270 2.42 -4.74 35.24
CA ILE A 270 1.95 -5.78 34.33
C ILE A 270 2.75 -7.07 34.53
N ARG A 271 2.11 -8.20 34.35
CA ARG A 271 2.70 -9.51 34.55
C ARG A 271 3.54 -9.87 33.33
N HIS A 272 4.79 -10.23 33.55
CA HIS A 272 5.64 -10.84 32.53
C HIS A 272 5.28 -12.33 32.38
N LYS A 273 5.63 -12.94 31.24
CA LYS A 273 5.32 -14.35 30.93
C LYS A 273 5.88 -15.36 31.94
N ASP A 274 7.00 -15.05 32.59
CA ASP A 274 7.58 -15.86 33.68
C ASP A 274 6.82 -15.76 35.02
N GLY A 275 5.82 -14.88 35.10
CA GLY A 275 4.98 -14.66 36.28
C GLY A 275 5.42 -13.49 37.17
N SER A 276 6.58 -12.87 36.93
CA SER A 276 7.06 -11.69 37.64
C SER A 276 6.27 -10.41 37.28
N TRP A 277 6.34 -9.40 38.15
CA TRP A 277 5.72 -8.09 37.90
C TRP A 277 6.75 -7.13 37.30
N ARG A 278 6.36 -6.46 36.20
CA ARG A 278 7.11 -5.39 35.55
C ARG A 278 6.41 -4.07 35.76
N TRP A 279 7.15 -3.05 36.20
CA TRP A 279 6.65 -1.69 36.28
C TRP A 279 6.74 -1.05 34.90
N ILE A 280 5.58 -0.65 34.37
CA ILE A 280 5.49 0.06 33.09
C ILE A 280 4.99 1.48 33.36
N VAL A 281 5.71 2.46 32.83
CA VAL A 281 5.14 3.79 32.60
C VAL A 281 4.62 3.86 31.19
N SER A 282 3.32 4.10 31.08
CA SER A 282 2.63 4.27 29.81
C SER A 282 2.41 5.74 29.52
N ARG A 283 2.69 6.13 28.27
CA ARG A 283 2.40 7.47 27.75
C ARG A 283 1.53 7.33 26.51
N ASP A 284 0.30 7.80 26.59
CA ASP A 284 -0.72 7.58 25.58
C ASP A 284 -1.26 8.90 25.02
N THR A 285 -1.61 8.88 23.74
CA THR A 285 -2.38 9.93 23.07
C THR A 285 -3.61 9.31 22.42
N VAL A 286 -4.63 10.14 22.20
CA VAL A 286 -5.79 9.76 21.37
C VAL A 286 -5.30 9.47 19.95
N PHE A 287 -5.61 8.27 19.44
CA PHE A 287 -5.29 7.86 18.07
C PHE A 287 -6.50 7.94 17.15
N ALA A 288 -7.67 7.50 17.63
CA ALA A 288 -8.93 7.61 16.90
C ALA A 288 -10.11 7.75 17.85
N LYS A 289 -11.08 8.56 17.44
CA LYS A 289 -12.42 8.65 18.04
C LYS A 289 -13.46 8.06 17.08
N THR A 290 -14.57 7.59 17.62
CA THR A 290 -15.73 7.20 16.82
C THR A 290 -16.44 8.41 16.23
N ALA A 291 -17.39 8.20 15.30
CA ALA A 291 -18.17 9.28 14.71
C ALA A 291 -19.01 10.06 15.74
N ASP A 292 -19.42 9.41 16.84
CA ASP A 292 -20.09 10.01 18.01
C ASP A 292 -19.13 10.66 19.02
N GLY A 293 -17.82 10.72 18.70
CA GLY A 293 -16.81 11.43 19.49
C GLY A 293 -16.25 10.66 20.69
N LYS A 294 -16.58 9.37 20.86
CA LYS A 294 -16.04 8.53 21.93
C LYS A 294 -14.63 8.07 21.62
N LEU A 295 -13.83 7.86 22.66
CA LEU A 295 -12.48 7.34 22.52
C LEU A 295 -12.52 5.90 21.98
N LYS A 296 -11.96 5.67 20.79
CA LYS A 296 -11.91 4.35 20.16
C LYS A 296 -10.56 3.69 20.36
N GLN A 297 -9.49 4.43 20.03
CA GLN A 297 -8.13 3.90 19.99
C GLN A 297 -7.16 4.85 20.66
N ILE A 298 -6.23 4.27 21.39
CA ILE A 298 -5.08 4.97 21.97
C ILE A 298 -3.81 4.46 21.30
N LEU A 299 -2.87 5.38 21.08
CA LEU A 299 -1.51 5.10 20.66
C LEU A 299 -0.61 5.44 21.84
N GLY A 300 0.18 4.47 22.27
CA GLY A 300 1.00 4.63 23.46
C GLY A 300 2.38 4.05 23.36
N THR A 301 3.22 4.49 24.28
CA THR A 301 4.53 3.90 24.55
C THR A 301 4.58 3.36 25.97
N GLY A 302 4.93 2.09 26.14
CA GLY A 302 5.22 1.48 27.43
C GLY A 302 6.73 1.40 27.65
N THR A 303 7.23 2.09 28.67
CA THR A 303 8.65 2.01 29.09
C THR A 303 8.74 1.13 30.33
N ASP A 304 9.64 0.14 30.32
CA ASP A 304 9.95 -0.63 31.51
C ASP A 304 10.79 0.22 32.47
N ILE A 305 10.26 0.47 33.66
CA ILE A 305 10.91 1.21 34.74
C ILE A 305 11.17 0.32 35.96
N THR A 306 11.11 -1.01 35.80
CA THR A 306 11.31 -1.98 36.88
C THR A 306 12.65 -1.79 37.57
N GLU A 307 13.74 -1.67 36.82
CA GLU A 307 15.08 -1.44 37.38
C GLU A 307 15.15 -0.10 38.15
N SER A 308 14.51 0.95 37.62
CA SER A 308 14.44 2.26 38.29
C SER A 308 13.69 2.16 39.62
N LYS A 309 12.54 1.47 39.65
CA LYS A 309 11.76 1.28 40.89
C LYS A 309 12.51 0.44 41.90
N GLN A 310 13.20 -0.63 41.46
CA GLN A 310 14.02 -1.45 42.34
C GLN A 310 15.16 -0.65 42.97
N ALA A 311 15.86 0.18 42.17
CA ALA A 311 16.91 1.04 42.68
C ALA A 311 16.37 2.10 43.66
N GLU A 312 15.21 2.71 43.36
CA GLU A 312 14.54 3.65 44.27
C GLU A 312 14.18 3.00 45.61
N ASP A 313 13.65 1.78 45.58
CA ASP A 313 13.24 1.06 46.79
C ASP A 313 14.46 0.59 47.61
N GLU A 314 15.55 0.19 46.95
CA GLU A 314 16.83 -0.10 47.61
C GLU A 314 17.38 1.15 48.32
N ILE A 315 17.35 2.31 47.65
CA ILE A 315 17.78 3.59 48.25
C ILE A 315 16.91 3.95 49.45
N LYS A 316 15.57 3.83 49.35
CA LYS A 316 14.65 4.10 50.47
C LYS A 316 14.92 3.17 51.64
N LEU A 317 15.17 1.89 51.38
CA LEU A 317 15.49 0.90 52.40
C LEU A 317 16.80 1.23 53.11
N LEU A 318 17.86 1.55 52.36
CA LEU A 318 19.15 1.97 52.93
C LEU A 318 19.01 3.23 53.78
N LEU A 319 18.24 4.22 53.32
CA LEU A 319 17.99 5.44 54.07
C LEU A 319 17.24 5.15 55.38
N ALA A 320 16.16 4.35 55.31
CA ALA A 320 15.38 3.96 56.49
C ALA A 320 16.21 3.16 57.50
N ALA A 321 17.02 2.21 57.03
CA ALA A 321 17.94 1.45 57.89
C ALA A 321 19.00 2.36 58.54
N THR A 322 19.59 3.29 57.78
CA THR A 322 20.57 4.25 58.31
C THR A 322 19.95 5.17 59.35
N GLN A 323 18.70 5.62 59.14
CA GLN A 323 17.94 6.40 60.10
C GLN A 323 17.65 5.61 61.38
N ALA A 324 17.23 4.35 61.28
CA ALA A 324 16.99 3.47 62.42
C ALA A 324 18.26 3.28 63.27
N ILE A 325 19.42 3.11 62.63
CA ILE A 325 20.72 3.03 63.32
C ILE A 325 21.04 4.35 64.03
N SER A 326 20.87 5.48 63.34
CA SER A 326 21.26 6.80 63.87
C SER A 326 20.39 7.29 65.04
N GLN A 327 19.13 6.86 65.10
CA GLN A 327 18.18 7.24 66.15
C GLN A 327 18.21 6.29 67.37
N SER A 328 18.93 5.18 67.26
CA SER A 328 19.05 4.19 68.33
C SER A 328 20.26 4.47 69.22
N ALA A 329 20.19 4.05 70.49
CA ALA A 329 21.30 4.24 71.44
C ALA A 329 22.54 3.39 71.08
N ASP A 330 22.31 2.22 70.48
CA ASP A 330 23.33 1.29 70.00
C ASP A 330 22.79 0.40 68.87
N PHE A 331 23.68 -0.40 68.26
CA PHE A 331 23.33 -1.31 67.16
C PHE A 331 22.31 -2.38 67.57
N HIS A 332 22.38 -2.88 68.81
CA HIS A 332 21.45 -3.91 69.31
C HIS A 332 20.02 -3.39 69.37
N SER A 333 19.83 -2.12 69.74
CA SER A 333 18.53 -1.46 69.80
C SER A 333 17.94 -1.15 68.41
N ALA A 334 18.80 -0.96 67.41
CA ALA A 334 18.37 -0.69 66.02
C ALA A 334 18.00 -1.96 65.24
N LEU A 335 18.54 -3.12 65.65
CA LEU A 335 18.47 -4.38 64.90
C LEU A 335 17.05 -4.89 64.61
N PRO A 336 16.07 -4.84 65.55
CA PRO A 336 14.70 -5.28 65.28
C PRO A 336 14.04 -4.47 64.16
N GLU A 337 14.27 -3.16 64.14
CA GLU A 337 13.67 -2.27 63.16
C GLU A 337 14.30 -2.43 61.78
N ILE A 338 15.62 -2.65 61.71
CA ILE A 338 16.32 -2.93 60.46
C ILE A 338 15.82 -4.25 59.85
N LEU A 339 15.71 -5.31 60.65
CA LEU A 339 15.24 -6.61 60.18
C LEU A 339 13.78 -6.55 59.72
N ARG A 340 12.93 -5.81 60.44
CA ARG A 340 11.54 -5.54 60.02
C ARG A 340 11.49 -4.81 58.67
N LEU A 341 12.34 -3.79 58.46
CA LEU A 341 12.41 -3.05 57.20
C LEU A 341 12.89 -3.94 56.05
N LEU A 342 13.93 -4.75 56.26
CA LEU A 342 14.43 -5.70 55.28
C LEU A 342 13.36 -6.73 54.90
N CYS A 343 12.72 -7.37 55.89
CA CYS A 343 11.63 -8.32 55.69
C CYS A 343 10.50 -7.73 54.85
N ASN A 344 10.04 -6.52 55.18
CA ASN A 344 8.99 -5.85 54.41
C ASN A 344 9.41 -5.55 52.96
N ALA A 345 10.68 -5.15 52.73
CA ALA A 345 11.17 -4.80 51.41
C ALA A 345 11.31 -6.01 50.46
N ILE A 346 11.75 -7.16 50.99
CA ILE A 346 11.96 -8.38 50.21
C ILE A 346 10.77 -9.36 50.29
N GLY A 347 9.70 -8.98 51.01
CA GLY A 347 8.51 -9.80 51.19
C GLY A 347 8.73 -11.05 52.05
N TRP A 348 9.70 -11.02 52.97
CA TRP A 348 9.92 -12.10 53.92
C TRP A 348 9.09 -11.89 55.17
N ASN A 349 8.65 -13.01 55.75
CA ASN A 349 7.80 -13.01 56.93
C ASN A 349 8.59 -12.93 58.24
N PHE A 350 9.87 -13.29 58.22
CA PHE A 350 10.68 -13.44 59.41
C PHE A 350 12.17 -13.22 59.10
N ALA A 351 12.92 -12.60 60.02
CA ALA A 351 14.37 -12.57 59.95
C ALA A 351 15.03 -12.54 61.34
N GLU A 352 15.94 -13.48 61.57
CA GLU A 352 16.74 -13.57 62.80
C GLU A 352 18.18 -13.07 62.59
N ALA A 353 18.78 -12.57 63.67
CA ALA A 353 20.20 -12.18 63.69
C ALA A 353 20.97 -12.88 64.81
N TRP A 354 22.17 -13.34 64.47
CA TRP A 354 23.11 -14.01 65.36
C TRP A 354 24.37 -13.16 65.50
N ILE A 355 24.61 -12.61 66.69
CA ILE A 355 25.66 -11.61 66.92
C ILE A 355 26.81 -12.24 67.74
N PRO A 356 28.08 -12.08 67.34
CA PRO A 356 29.19 -12.56 68.14
C PRO A 356 29.24 -11.90 69.52
N THR A 357 29.42 -12.71 70.56
CA THR A 357 29.75 -12.24 71.92
C THR A 357 31.06 -11.45 71.90
N ALA A 358 31.27 -10.56 72.88
CA ALA A 358 32.47 -9.71 72.98
C ALA A 358 33.80 -10.50 72.97
N ASN A 359 33.78 -11.77 73.37
CA ASN A 359 34.94 -12.67 73.39
C ASN A 359 35.10 -13.50 72.11
N GLY A 360 34.17 -13.38 71.15
CA GLY A 360 34.18 -14.08 69.85
C GLY A 360 33.96 -15.58 69.91
N THR A 361 33.62 -16.14 71.08
CA THR A 361 33.56 -17.59 71.32
C THR A 361 32.21 -18.23 71.00
N PHE A 362 31.11 -17.45 71.08
CA PHE A 362 29.75 -17.91 70.78
C PHE A 362 28.95 -16.79 70.11
N LEU A 363 27.89 -17.16 69.36
CA LEU A 363 26.89 -16.24 68.83
C LEU A 363 25.72 -16.14 69.81
N GLU A 364 25.31 -14.92 70.14
CA GLU A 364 24.08 -14.63 70.87
C GLU A 364 22.93 -14.41 69.90
N HIS A 365 21.81 -15.08 70.18
CA HIS A 365 20.58 -14.98 69.40
C HIS A 365 19.81 -13.71 69.81
N SER A 366 19.44 -12.90 68.83
CA SER A 366 18.53 -11.76 69.01
C SER A 366 17.18 -12.10 68.37
N GLU A 367 16.18 -12.45 69.20
CA GLU A 367 14.81 -12.68 68.72
C GLU A 367 14.27 -11.43 68.04
N THR A 368 14.02 -11.49 66.73
CA THR A 368 13.49 -10.35 65.99
C THR A 368 12.63 -10.77 64.79
N TRP A 369 11.58 -9.96 64.59
CA TRP A 369 10.43 -9.97 63.66
C TRP A 369 10.11 -11.25 62.90
#